data_AF-A0A2T4MX01-F1
#
_entry.id   AF-A0A2T4MX01-F1
#
_cell.length_a   1.000
_cell.length_b   1.000
_cell.length_c   1.000
_cell.angle_alpha   90.00
_cell.angle_beta   90.00
_cell.angle_gamma   90.00
#
_symmetry.space_group_name_H-M   'P 1'
#
loop_
_entity.id
_entity.type
_entity.pdbx_description
1 polymer ?
#
loop_
_entity_poly.entity_id
_entity_poly.type
_entity_poly.pdbx_seq_one_letter_code
_entity_poly.pdbx_strand_id
1 'polypeptide(L)'
;MAEQIQEITCPECKGAKNIDSFHNTGIDVEGHHYGPSPCTRCKGTGQVPQAMLEWIKNGELLKAARVARGESILEAALRMKVSFSTISKVELGKQPASDFPNYTDKP
;
A
#
# COMPACT_ATOMS: atom_id res chain seq x y z
N MET A 1 -28.68 -0.14 7.77
CA MET A 1 -27.84 0.72 8.64
C MET A 1 -26.45 0.70 8.05
N ALA A 2 -25.88 1.86 7.70
CA ALA A 2 -24.49 1.88 7.21
C ALA A 2 -23.56 1.59 8.39
N GLU A 3 -22.73 0.55 8.27
CA GLU A 3 -21.63 0.33 9.22
C GLU A 3 -20.75 1.58 9.24
N GLN A 4 -20.62 2.20 10.42
CA GLN A 4 -19.66 3.28 10.60
C GLN A 4 -18.26 2.67 10.56
N ILE A 5 -17.48 3.05 9.54
CA ILE A 5 -16.07 2.70 9.47
C ILE A 5 -15.35 3.49 10.55
N GLN A 6 -14.83 2.81 11.57
CA GLN A 6 -13.99 3.45 12.57
C GLN A 6 -12.70 3.91 11.91
N GLU A 7 -12.34 5.19 12.07
CA GLU A 7 -11.12 5.78 11.54
C GLU A 7 -10.08 6.01 12.64
N ILE A 8 -8.81 5.92 12.27
CA ILE A 8 -7.65 6.25 13.10
C ILE A 8 -6.74 7.24 12.39
N THR A 9 -5.90 7.92 13.17
CA THR A 9 -4.79 8.69 12.63
C THR A 9 -3.92 7.81 11.73
N CYS A 10 -3.61 8.31 10.54
CA CYS A 10 -2.80 7.56 9.58
C CYS A 10 -1.43 7.22 10.19
N PRO A 11 -1.04 5.93 10.25
CA PRO A 11 0.23 5.53 10.86
C PRO A 11 1.46 5.96 10.03
N GLU A 12 1.28 6.22 8.73
CA GLU A 12 2.37 6.60 7.81
C GLU A 12 2.76 8.06 7.95
N CYS A 13 1.81 8.99 7.79
CA CYS A 13 2.08 10.43 7.93
C CYS A 13 1.78 11.00 9.32
N LYS A 14 1.34 10.17 10.28
CA LYS A 14 0.97 10.58 11.65
C LYS A 14 -0.04 11.73 11.68
N GLY A 15 -0.94 11.79 10.71
CA GLY A 15 -1.93 12.86 10.57
C GLY A 15 -1.48 14.10 9.79
N ALA A 16 -0.22 14.18 9.35
CA ALA A 16 0.33 15.33 8.62
C ALA A 16 -0.24 15.51 7.20
N LYS A 17 -0.98 14.52 6.68
CA LYS A 17 -1.60 14.47 5.33
C LYS A 17 -0.63 14.40 4.16
N ASN A 18 0.59 14.91 4.32
CA ASN A 18 1.64 14.89 3.30
C ASN A 18 2.87 14.12 3.80
N ILE A 19 3.71 13.70 2.84
CA ILE A 19 5.07 13.21 3.07
C ILE A 19 6.01 14.00 2.16
N ASP A 20 7.22 14.27 2.61
CA ASP A 20 8.20 14.91 1.74
C ASP A 20 8.73 13.90 0.72
N SER A 21 8.82 14.32 -0.53
CA SER A 21 9.25 13.47 -1.64
C SER A 21 10.01 14.27 -2.68
N PHE A 22 10.84 13.57 -3.45
CA PHE A 22 11.42 14.12 -4.67
C PHE A 22 10.39 14.04 -5.81
N HIS A 23 10.09 15.19 -6.41
CA HIS A 23 9.16 15.33 -7.53
C HIS A 23 9.95 15.31 -8.83
N ASN A 24 9.84 14.21 -9.58
CA ASN A 24 10.35 14.12 -10.94
C ASN A 24 9.30 14.71 -11.90
N THR A 25 9.62 15.85 -12.52
CA THR A 25 8.71 16.59 -13.41
C THR A 25 8.94 16.29 -14.89
N GLY A 26 9.64 15.20 -15.23
CA GLY A 26 9.92 14.78 -16.60
C GLY A 26 11.40 14.86 -16.98
N ILE A 27 11.66 14.99 -18.28
CA ILE A 27 13.03 14.97 -18.84
C ILE A 27 13.83 16.20 -18.39
N ASP A 28 13.17 17.34 -18.23
CA ASP A 28 13.80 18.56 -17.75
C ASP A 28 14.03 18.48 -16.24
N VAL A 29 15.32 18.39 -15.87
CA VAL A 29 15.77 18.25 -14.49
C VAL A 29 15.65 19.55 -13.69
N GLU A 30 15.59 20.71 -14.34
CA GLU A 30 15.45 21.99 -13.62
C GLU A 30 14.10 22.13 -12.92
N GLY A 31 13.07 21.42 -13.42
CA GLY A 31 11.76 21.34 -12.76
C GLY A 31 11.72 20.38 -11.56
N HIS A 32 12.73 19.52 -11.41
CA HIS A 32 12.77 18.57 -10.30
C HIS A 32 12.99 19.31 -8.99
N HIS A 33 12.24 18.92 -7.97
CA HIS A 33 12.34 19.58 -6.66
C HIS A 33 11.96 18.62 -5.53
N TYR A 34 12.42 18.94 -4.33
CA TYR A 34 12.00 18.26 -3.11
C TYR A 34 10.86 19.05 -2.46
N GLY A 35 9.78 18.38 -2.08
CA GLY A 35 8.63 19.05 -1.47
C GLY A 35 7.53 18.08 -1.04
N PRO A 36 6.46 18.61 -0.43
CA PRO A 36 5.38 17.78 0.08
C PRO A 36 4.59 17.14 -1.08
N SER A 37 4.28 15.85 -0.94
CA SER A 37 3.28 15.15 -1.74
C SER A 37 2.20 14.56 -0.83
N PRO A 38 0.97 14.33 -1.33
CA PRO A 38 -0.06 13.67 -0.55
C PRO A 38 0.42 12.30 -0.05
N CYS A 39 0.22 12.01 1.23
CA CYS A 39 0.60 10.75 1.83
C CYS A 39 -0.01 9.57 1.05
N THR A 40 0.82 8.63 0.61
CA THR A 40 0.39 7.58 -0.32
C THR A 40 -0.57 6.56 0.27
N ARG A 41 -0.72 6.56 1.61
CA ARG A 41 -1.64 5.71 2.36
C ARG A 41 -2.99 6.36 2.59
N CYS A 42 -3.03 7.51 3.27
CA CYS A 42 -4.29 8.21 3.55
C CYS A 42 -4.76 9.12 2.40
N LYS A 43 -3.95 9.29 1.35
CA LYS A 43 -4.24 10.14 0.19
C LYS A 43 -4.60 11.58 0.58
N GLY A 44 -3.95 12.11 1.63
CA GLY A 44 -4.17 13.48 2.10
C GLY A 44 -5.28 13.66 3.15
N THR A 45 -6.00 12.60 3.56
CA THR A 45 -7.04 12.75 4.60
C THR A 45 -6.45 12.90 6.00
N GLY A 46 -5.28 12.30 6.25
CA GLY A 46 -4.66 12.22 7.58
C GLY A 46 -5.22 11.08 8.45
N GLN A 47 -6.23 10.37 7.96
CA GLN A 47 -6.92 9.28 8.66
C GLN A 47 -7.04 8.06 7.76
N VAL A 48 -7.15 6.88 8.36
CA VAL A 48 -7.38 5.60 7.65
C VAL A 48 -8.37 4.75 8.43
N PRO A 49 -9.07 3.80 7.80
CA PRO A 49 -9.87 2.82 8.51
C PRO A 49 -9.05 2.06 9.55
N GLN A 50 -9.60 1.82 10.74
CA GLN A 50 -8.99 1.01 11.81
C GLN A 50 -8.58 -0.38 11.30
N ALA A 51 -9.40 -0.98 10.42
CA ALA A 51 -9.13 -2.27 9.78
C ALA A 51 -7.80 -2.28 8.98
N MET A 52 -7.31 -1.11 8.54
CA MET A 52 -6.03 -1.02 7.84
C MET A 52 -4.84 -1.48 8.70
N LEU A 53 -4.93 -1.42 10.04
CA LEU A 53 -3.88 -1.98 10.90
C LEU A 53 -3.71 -3.49 10.71
N GLU A 54 -4.81 -4.21 10.55
CA GLU A 54 -4.76 -5.65 10.26
C GLU A 54 -4.23 -5.91 8.85
N TRP A 55 -4.58 -5.08 7.88
CA TRP A 55 -4.07 -5.20 6.51
C TRP A 55 -2.56 -4.99 6.46
N ILE A 56 -2.02 -4.04 7.23
CA ILE A 56 -0.58 -3.80 7.35
C ILE A 56 0.10 -5.04 7.92
N LYS A 57 -0.36 -5.55 9.06
CA LYS A 57 0.19 -6.74 9.69
C LYS A 57 0.14 -7.97 8.77
N ASN A 58 -1.00 -8.21 8.13
CA ASN A 58 -1.16 -9.35 7.23
C ASN A 58 -0.32 -9.19 5.96
N GLY A 59 -0.22 -7.98 5.42
CA GLY A 59 0.63 -7.66 4.27
C GLY A 59 2.10 -7.97 4.51
N GLU A 60 2.62 -7.69 5.70
CA GLU A 60 3.99 -8.03 6.11
C GLU A 60 4.22 -9.54 6.14
N LEU A 61 3.27 -10.32 6.67
CA LEU A 61 3.36 -11.78 6.68
C LEU A 61 3.32 -12.36 5.26
N LEU A 62 2.41 -11.86 4.42
CA LEU A 62 2.30 -12.27 3.02
C LEU A 62 3.58 -11.96 2.23
N LYS A 63 4.17 -10.77 2.45
CA LYS A 63 5.47 -10.40 1.88
C LYS A 63 6.57 -11.36 2.33
N ALA A 64 6.62 -11.69 3.61
CA ALA A 64 7.60 -12.64 4.15
C ALA A 64 7.43 -14.03 3.52
N ALA A 65 6.19 -14.53 3.39
CA ALA A 65 5.90 -15.79 2.74
C ALA A 65 6.32 -15.81 1.26
N ARG A 66 6.07 -14.73 0.50
CA ARG A 66 6.55 -14.58 -0.88
C ARG A 66 8.07 -14.61 -0.97
N VAL A 67 8.74 -13.84 -0.13
CA VAL A 67 10.21 -13.79 -0.10
C VAL A 67 10.80 -15.15 0.28
N ALA A 68 10.19 -15.87 1.22
CA ALA A 68 10.63 -17.22 1.61
C ALA A 68 10.52 -18.24 0.47
N ARG A 69 9.59 -18.05 -0.48
CA ARG A 69 9.50 -18.85 -1.71
C ARG A 69 10.49 -18.42 -2.81
N GLY A 70 11.26 -17.35 -2.58
CA GLY A 70 12.19 -16.81 -3.57
C GLY A 70 11.52 -16.09 -4.73
N GLU A 71 10.23 -15.74 -4.60
CA GLU A 71 9.47 -15.10 -5.68
C GLU A 71 9.64 -13.57 -5.65
N SER A 72 9.90 -12.97 -6.81
CA SER A 72 9.68 -11.55 -7.06
C SER A 72 8.18 -11.22 -7.04
N ILE A 73 7.87 -9.92 -6.95
CA ILE A 73 6.48 -9.44 -7.06
C ILE A 73 5.87 -9.84 -8.41
N LEU A 74 6.65 -9.79 -9.49
CA LEU A 74 6.17 -10.11 -10.84
C LEU A 74 5.85 -11.61 -10.96
N GLU A 75 6.72 -12.49 -10.46
CA GLU A 75 6.49 -13.94 -10.49
C GLU A 75 5.25 -14.33 -9.68
N ALA A 76 5.10 -13.78 -8.46
CA ALA A 76 3.90 -14.01 -7.65
C ALA A 76 2.62 -13.51 -8.35
N ALA A 77 2.69 -12.33 -8.99
CA ALA A 77 1.58 -11.79 -9.76
C ALA A 77 1.18 -12.69 -10.94
N LEU A 78 2.17 -13.20 -11.69
CA LEU A 78 1.94 -14.13 -12.80
C LEU A 78 1.32 -15.46 -12.33
N ARG A 79 1.84 -16.04 -11.24
CA ARG A 79 1.30 -17.27 -10.64
C ARG A 79 -0.16 -17.10 -10.23
N MET A 80 -0.47 -15.98 -9.57
CA MET A 80 -1.82 -15.68 -9.08
C MET A 80 -2.73 -15.06 -10.15
N LYS A 81 -2.24 -14.75 -11.35
CA LYS A 81 -3.00 -14.05 -12.41
C LYS A 81 -3.62 -12.73 -11.89
N VAL A 82 -2.85 -11.98 -11.12
CA VAL A 82 -3.18 -10.62 -10.67
C VAL A 82 -2.14 -9.63 -11.19
N SER A 83 -2.40 -8.33 -11.06
CA SER A 83 -1.39 -7.32 -11.44
C SER A 83 -0.26 -7.27 -10.40
N PHE A 84 0.95 -6.88 -10.81
CA PHE A 84 2.04 -6.58 -9.87
C PHE A 84 1.61 -5.53 -8.82
N SER A 85 0.77 -4.58 -9.24
CA SER A 85 0.24 -3.53 -8.35
C SER A 85 -0.70 -4.09 -7.29
N THR A 86 -1.41 -5.17 -7.57
CA THR A 86 -2.26 -5.89 -6.61
C THR A 86 -1.41 -6.48 -5.50
N ILE A 87 -0.34 -7.20 -5.86
CA ILE A 87 0.61 -7.75 -4.89
C ILE A 87 1.18 -6.65 -4.01
N SER A 88 1.67 -5.57 -4.64
CA SER A 88 2.23 -4.43 -3.91
C SER A 88 1.24 -3.79 -2.94
N LYS A 89 -0.02 -3.58 -3.36
CA LYS A 89 -1.05 -2.98 -2.49
C LYS A 89 -1.38 -3.85 -1.29
N VAL A 90 -1.50 -5.15 -1.48
CA VAL A 90 -1.79 -6.10 -0.39
C VAL A 90 -0.62 -6.19 0.58
N GLU A 91 0.60 -6.39 0.07
CA GLU A 91 1.81 -6.52 0.91
C GLU A 91 2.14 -5.24 1.67
N LEU A 92 1.79 -4.07 1.14
CA LEU A 92 1.94 -2.78 1.84
C LEU A 92 0.75 -2.44 2.77
N GLY A 93 -0.24 -3.34 2.87
CA GLY A 93 -1.46 -3.15 3.67
C GLY A 93 -2.31 -1.97 3.22
N LYS A 94 -2.28 -1.61 1.92
CA LYS A 94 -3.11 -0.53 1.36
C LYS A 94 -4.52 -1.01 1.02
N GLN A 95 -4.68 -2.31 0.75
CA GLN A 95 -5.96 -3.00 0.55
C GLN A 95 -5.85 -4.42 1.13
N PRO A 96 -6.93 -5.01 1.64
CA PRO A 96 -6.92 -6.39 2.08
C PRO A 96 -6.85 -7.36 0.90
N ALA A 97 -6.30 -8.55 1.12
CA ALA A 97 -6.26 -9.61 0.11
C ALA A 97 -7.67 -10.02 -0.37
N SER A 98 -8.67 -9.91 0.51
CA SER A 98 -10.08 -10.24 0.21
C SER A 98 -10.69 -9.40 -0.91
N ASP A 99 -10.13 -8.24 -1.23
CA ASP A 99 -10.56 -7.41 -2.37
C ASP A 99 -10.20 -8.06 -3.72
N PHE A 100 -9.34 -9.09 -3.72
CA PHE A 100 -8.78 -9.69 -4.92
C PHE A 100 -9.02 -11.20 -4.94
N PRO A 101 -10.06 -11.69 -5.65
CA PRO A 101 -10.42 -13.12 -5.64
C PRO A 101 -9.31 -14.07 -6.07
N ASN A 102 -8.40 -13.60 -6.93
CA ASN A 102 -7.28 -14.39 -7.43
C ASN A 102 -6.01 -14.28 -6.56
N TYR A 103 -6.02 -13.47 -5.50
CA TYR A 103 -4.93 -13.42 -4.54
C TYR A 103 -5.04 -14.61 -3.59
N THR A 104 -4.21 -15.63 -3.82
CA THR A 104 -4.33 -16.94 -3.15
C THR A 104 -3.26 -17.19 -2.08
N ASP A 105 -2.30 -16.28 -1.94
CA ASP A 105 -1.26 -16.39 -0.92
C ASP A 105 -1.84 -16.28 0.49
N LYS A 106 -1.21 -17.02 1.41
CA LYS A 106 -1.56 -17.05 2.83
C LYS A 106 -0.33 -16.70 3.67
N PRO A 107 -0.52 -16.02 4.82
CA PRO A 107 0.54 -15.82 5.82
C PRO A 107 1.27 -17.10 6.20
#